data_AF-A0AAV8RLB9-F1
#
_entry.id   AF-A0AAV8RLB9-F1
#
_cell.length_a   1.000
_cell.length_b   1.000
_cell.length_c   1.000
_cell.angle_alpha   90.00
_cell.angle_beta   90.00
_cell.angle_gamma   90.00
#
_symmetry.space_group_name_H-M   'P 1'
#
loop_
_entity.id
_entity.type
_entity.pdbx_description
1 polymer ?
#
loop_
_entity_poly.entity_id
_entity_poly.type
_entity_poly.pdbx_seq_one_letter_code
_entity_poly.pdbx_strand_id
1 'polypeptide(L)'
;MSVATVTNPSLCSSPSFLRSQSTRRSPPSFLLPQLSCTKSYKHRGLVARAASSSSSSSSSATESQPSKSDGGGDGAGEGEEYEVELEKPYGLRFVKGPDGGTYIDAIAPGSAADRSGMFTVGDKVIATSAVFGTEMWPAAEYGRTMYTIRQRIGPLLMKLQKRDGKLPDAGELTEKEIIRAERNAGFISDRVRQIQMQNYLRKKEQKERRQNDLREGLKLYKDGKYEEALEKFESVLGSKPEADEASVASYNVACCYSKLNQIQAGISALEDAMVAGYDDFKTIRNDPDLANLRASEEFEPLMKKFDESFINENAINAIKSLFGIFNKD
;
A
#
# COMPACT_ATOMS: atom_id res chain seq x y z
N MET A 1 7.48 -47.70 53.24
CA MET A 1 7.74 -47.04 51.94
C MET A 1 6.40 -46.62 51.38
N SER A 2 6.14 -45.32 51.37
CA SER A 2 4.87 -44.71 50.93
C SER A 2 4.86 -44.57 49.42
N VAL A 3 3.74 -44.90 48.77
CA VAL A 3 3.46 -44.48 47.40
C VAL A 3 2.08 -43.84 47.41
N ALA A 4 2.06 -42.52 47.28
CA ALA A 4 0.85 -41.71 47.26
C ALA A 4 0.22 -41.75 45.87
N THR A 5 -1.04 -42.13 45.81
CA THR A 5 -1.93 -42.02 44.65
C THR A 5 -2.35 -40.56 44.48
N VAL A 6 -1.90 -39.92 43.40
CA VAL A 6 -2.31 -38.56 43.04
C VAL A 6 -3.64 -38.63 42.27
N THR A 7 -4.60 -37.92 42.83
CA THR A 7 -5.92 -37.54 42.34
C THR A 7 -5.82 -36.66 41.08
N ASN A 8 -6.65 -36.96 40.07
CA ASN A 8 -6.92 -36.06 38.95
C ASN A 8 -8.42 -35.78 38.88
N PRO A 9 -8.88 -34.55 39.17
CA PRO A 9 -10.17 -34.07 38.69
C PRO A 9 -9.98 -33.00 37.60
N SER A 10 -10.50 -33.36 36.42
CA SER A 10 -11.14 -32.51 35.39
C SER A 10 -11.00 -30.99 35.48
N LEU A 11 -10.49 -30.38 34.40
CA LEU A 11 -10.77 -28.98 34.07
C LEU A 11 -11.55 -28.88 32.76
N CYS A 12 -12.70 -28.20 32.90
CA CYS A 12 -13.80 -28.07 31.97
C CYS A 12 -13.56 -27.02 30.89
N SER A 13 -14.41 -27.14 29.87
CA SER A 13 -14.57 -26.37 28.65
C SER A 13 -14.60 -24.84 28.79
N SER A 14 -14.04 -24.18 27.78
CA SER A 14 -14.12 -22.73 27.53
C SER A 14 -15.57 -22.25 27.30
N PRO A 15 -15.96 -21.05 27.76
CA PRO A 15 -17.28 -20.51 27.50
C PRO A 15 -17.40 -19.97 26.06
N SER A 16 -18.54 -20.25 25.44
CA SER A 16 -18.95 -19.70 24.15
C SER A 16 -19.39 -18.24 24.31
N PHE A 17 -18.78 -17.32 23.56
CA PHE A 17 -19.20 -15.92 23.57
C PHE A 17 -20.58 -15.73 22.95
N LEU A 18 -21.40 -14.93 23.63
CA LEU A 18 -22.78 -14.60 23.29
C LEU A 18 -22.86 -13.86 21.94
N ARG A 19 -23.63 -14.46 21.03
CA ARG A 19 -23.98 -13.94 19.72
C ARG A 19 -25.03 -12.83 19.85
N SER A 20 -24.62 -11.58 19.62
CA SER A 20 -25.56 -10.47 19.39
C SER A 20 -26.37 -10.73 18.12
N GLN A 21 -27.70 -10.85 18.26
CA GLN A 21 -28.63 -11.03 17.16
C GLN A 21 -28.87 -9.69 16.45
N SER A 22 -28.32 -9.53 15.24
CA SER A 22 -28.76 -8.48 14.32
C SER A 22 -29.99 -8.97 13.57
N THR A 23 -31.12 -8.29 13.80
CA THR A 23 -32.40 -8.53 13.14
C THR A 23 -32.29 -8.18 11.65
N ARG A 24 -32.32 -9.21 10.79
CA ARG A 24 -32.48 -9.03 9.33
C ARG A 24 -33.86 -8.45 9.02
N ARG A 25 -33.90 -7.21 8.54
CA ARG A 25 -35.02 -6.71 7.72
C ARG A 25 -34.63 -6.84 6.24
N SER A 26 -35.38 -7.64 5.50
CA SER A 26 -35.30 -7.76 4.04
C SER A 26 -35.93 -6.54 3.36
N PRO A 27 -35.34 -5.98 2.29
CA PRO A 27 -36.03 -5.00 1.46
C PRO A 27 -36.92 -5.71 0.41
N PRO A 28 -38.01 -5.07 -0.05
CA PRO A 28 -38.94 -5.66 -1.01
C PRO A 28 -38.39 -5.61 -2.43
N SER A 29 -38.74 -6.63 -3.21
CA SER A 29 -38.40 -6.82 -4.61
C SER A 29 -39.17 -5.83 -5.49
N PHE A 30 -38.45 -4.98 -6.23
CA PHE A 30 -39.02 -4.22 -7.34
C PHE A 30 -38.57 -4.84 -8.66
N LEU A 31 -39.57 -5.32 -9.42
CA LEU A 31 -39.45 -5.78 -10.79
C LEU A 31 -39.29 -4.57 -11.73
N LEU A 32 -38.32 -4.62 -12.65
CA LEU A 32 -38.25 -3.72 -13.81
C LEU A 32 -38.07 -4.55 -15.09
N PRO A 33 -38.72 -4.18 -16.21
CA PRO A 33 -38.81 -5.00 -17.41
C PRO A 33 -37.54 -4.90 -18.27
N GLN A 34 -37.27 -5.98 -18.98
CA GLN A 34 -36.21 -6.08 -19.97
C GLN A 34 -36.56 -5.32 -21.25
N LEU A 35 -35.60 -4.52 -21.74
CA LEU A 35 -35.56 -4.08 -23.14
C LEU A 35 -34.20 -4.46 -23.72
N SER A 36 -34.23 -5.51 -24.52
CA SER A 36 -33.15 -5.99 -25.38
C SER A 36 -33.05 -5.12 -26.64
N CYS A 37 -31.84 -4.65 -26.96
CA CYS A 37 -31.51 -4.18 -28.31
C CYS A 37 -30.08 -4.62 -28.66
N THR A 38 -30.00 -5.60 -29.56
CA THR A 38 -28.78 -6.10 -30.18
C THR A 38 -28.47 -5.27 -31.43
N LYS A 39 -27.26 -4.70 -31.55
CA LYS A 39 -26.64 -4.49 -32.87
C LYS A 39 -25.15 -4.76 -32.85
N SER A 40 -24.80 -5.82 -33.57
CA SER A 40 -23.50 -6.27 -34.02
C SER A 40 -22.93 -5.32 -35.09
N TYR A 41 -21.64 -4.98 -34.99
CA TYR A 41 -20.83 -4.64 -36.16
C TYR A 41 -19.43 -5.24 -36.03
N LYS A 42 -19.15 -6.19 -36.94
CA LYS A 42 -17.81 -6.67 -37.29
C LYS A 42 -17.27 -5.81 -38.42
N HIS A 43 -15.98 -5.46 -38.42
CA HIS A 43 -14.97 -6.12 -39.27
C HIS A 43 -13.69 -5.28 -39.48
N ARG A 44 -12.57 -6.04 -39.57
CA ARG A 44 -11.33 -5.84 -40.36
C ARG A 44 -10.42 -4.67 -39.94
N GLY A 45 -9.14 -4.85 -39.61
CA GLY A 45 -8.20 -5.92 -39.94
C GLY A 45 -7.45 -5.60 -41.23
N LEU A 46 -6.28 -4.96 -41.11
CA LEU A 46 -5.33 -4.78 -42.21
C LEU A 46 -3.89 -4.82 -41.66
N VAL A 47 -3.11 -5.71 -42.27
CA VAL A 47 -1.73 -6.07 -41.98
C VAL A 47 -0.86 -5.55 -43.13
N ALA A 48 0.28 -4.94 -42.83
CA ALA A 48 1.46 -4.88 -43.70
C ALA A 48 2.66 -4.48 -42.80
N ARG A 49 3.53 -5.41 -42.38
CA ARG A 49 4.63 -6.08 -43.09
C ARG A 49 5.83 -5.14 -43.34
N ALA A 50 6.88 -5.42 -42.56
CA ALA A 50 8.17 -4.77 -42.52
C ALA A 50 9.03 -5.04 -43.77
N ALA A 51 9.94 -4.09 -44.05
CA ALA A 51 11.09 -4.29 -44.90
C ALA A 51 12.35 -3.82 -44.16
N SER A 52 13.27 -4.76 -44.02
CA SER A 52 14.63 -4.63 -43.52
C SER A 52 15.58 -4.11 -44.60
N SER A 53 16.55 -3.28 -44.23
CA SER A 53 17.80 -3.15 -44.97
C SER A 53 18.97 -2.91 -44.01
N SER A 54 19.99 -3.72 -44.21
CA SER A 54 21.23 -3.89 -43.48
C SER A 54 22.38 -3.01 -43.99
N SER A 55 23.50 -3.07 -43.26
CA SER A 55 24.89 -2.67 -43.60
C SER A 55 25.24 -1.19 -43.37
N SER A 56 26.40 -0.79 -42.85
CA SER A 56 27.67 -1.48 -42.55
C SER A 56 28.54 -0.59 -41.65
N SER A 57 29.43 -1.26 -40.92
CA SER A 57 30.49 -0.79 -40.02
C SER A 57 31.56 0.14 -40.60
N SER A 58 32.14 1.02 -39.77
CA SER A 58 33.59 1.23 -39.71
C SER A 58 34.04 1.84 -38.37
N SER A 59 35.07 1.21 -37.81
CA SER A 59 35.76 1.42 -36.54
C SER A 59 36.81 2.53 -36.53
N SER A 60 37.05 3.16 -35.37
CA SER A 60 38.40 3.62 -34.97
C SER A 60 38.44 3.87 -33.45
N ALA A 61 39.47 3.34 -32.80
CA ALA A 61 39.72 3.32 -31.36
C ALA A 61 40.64 4.46 -30.90
N THR A 62 40.53 4.88 -29.62
CA THR A 62 41.66 4.94 -28.67
C THR A 62 41.23 5.27 -27.23
N GLU A 63 42.04 4.78 -26.30
CA GLU A 63 41.91 4.60 -24.85
C GLU A 63 41.86 5.87 -23.99
N SER A 64 41.17 5.81 -22.83
CA SER A 64 41.81 5.84 -21.50
C SER A 64 40.79 5.89 -20.33
N GLN A 65 41.05 5.10 -19.29
CA GLN A 65 40.46 5.09 -17.94
C GLN A 65 41.57 5.51 -16.94
N PRO A 66 41.36 5.75 -15.61
CA PRO A 66 40.20 5.44 -14.73
C PRO A 66 39.75 6.63 -13.81
N SER A 67 38.57 6.63 -13.17
CA SER A 67 38.38 6.09 -11.81
C SER A 67 36.97 6.39 -11.24
N LYS A 68 36.58 5.56 -10.27
CA LYS A 68 35.26 5.30 -9.69
C LYS A 68 34.66 6.44 -8.85
N SER A 69 33.33 6.57 -8.92
CA SER A 69 32.47 6.55 -7.72
C SER A 69 31.13 5.92 -8.06
N ASP A 70 30.73 4.98 -7.21
CA ASP A 70 29.63 4.04 -7.32
C ASP A 70 28.34 4.65 -6.75
N GLY A 71 27.19 4.33 -7.34
CA GLY A 71 25.89 4.86 -6.95
C GLY A 71 24.79 4.44 -7.91
N GLY A 72 24.44 3.15 -7.87
CA GLY A 72 23.41 2.54 -8.71
C GLY A 72 22.04 3.19 -8.57
N GLY A 73 21.39 3.41 -9.72
CA GLY A 73 20.01 3.84 -9.84
C GLY A 73 19.44 3.29 -11.15
N ASP A 74 18.33 2.57 -11.02
CA ASP A 74 17.60 1.79 -12.00
C ASP A 74 17.60 2.29 -13.45
N GLY A 75 17.86 1.36 -14.38
CA GLY A 75 17.91 1.59 -15.82
C GLY A 75 16.58 2.08 -16.40
N ALA A 76 16.42 3.40 -16.48
CA ALA A 76 15.53 4.06 -17.42
C ALA A 76 16.34 4.39 -18.67
N GLY A 77 15.91 3.92 -19.84
CA GLY A 77 16.62 4.15 -21.10
C GLY A 77 16.99 5.63 -21.29
N GLU A 78 18.27 5.88 -21.58
CA GLU A 78 18.86 7.19 -21.85
C GLU A 78 18.29 7.76 -23.16
N GLY A 79 17.07 8.31 -23.11
CA GLY A 79 16.57 9.17 -24.19
C GLY A 79 17.26 10.52 -24.13
N GLU A 80 17.64 11.07 -25.29
CA GLU A 80 18.31 12.36 -25.41
C GLU A 80 17.49 13.48 -24.73
N GLU A 81 18.11 14.22 -23.83
CA GLU A 81 17.47 15.34 -23.15
C GLU A 81 17.73 16.64 -23.91
N TYR A 82 16.70 17.49 -24.02
CA TYR A 82 16.82 18.79 -24.67
C TYR A 82 16.05 19.86 -23.90
N GLU A 83 16.56 21.09 -23.96
CA GLU A 83 15.96 22.27 -23.32
C GLU A 83 15.34 23.18 -24.37
N VAL A 84 14.22 23.80 -24.01
CA VAL A 84 13.45 24.67 -24.88
C VAL A 84 12.95 25.88 -24.11
N GLU A 85 12.88 27.00 -24.82
CA GLU A 85 12.19 28.21 -24.38
C GLU A 85 11.05 28.51 -25.36
N LEU A 86 9.83 28.67 -24.85
CA LEU A 86 8.65 28.82 -25.68
C LEU A 86 7.75 29.96 -25.18
N GLU A 87 7.22 30.75 -26.10
CA GLU A 87 6.27 31.83 -25.79
C GLU A 87 4.82 31.41 -25.97
N LYS A 88 3.91 32.04 -25.21
CA LYS A 88 2.46 31.84 -25.38
C LYS A 88 2.00 32.44 -26.72
N PRO A 89 1.11 31.78 -27.48
CA PRO A 89 0.54 30.46 -27.23
C PRO A 89 1.48 29.32 -27.65
N TYR A 90 1.75 28.40 -26.73
CA TYR A 90 2.73 27.32 -26.92
C TYR A 90 2.37 26.36 -28.06
N GLY A 91 1.08 26.00 -28.18
CA GLY A 91 0.62 25.02 -29.17
C GLY A 91 0.94 23.57 -28.84
N LEU A 92 1.18 23.25 -27.57
CA LEU A 92 1.37 21.89 -27.07
C LEU A 92 0.14 21.41 -26.30
N ARG A 93 -0.27 20.16 -26.55
CA ARG A 93 -1.16 19.41 -25.66
C ARG A 93 -0.36 18.38 -24.89
N PHE A 94 -0.77 18.14 -23.66
CA PHE A 94 -0.11 17.19 -22.78
C PHE A 94 -1.09 16.12 -22.29
N VAL A 95 -0.57 14.93 -22.02
CA VAL A 95 -1.28 13.79 -21.43
C VAL A 95 -0.53 13.27 -20.20
N LYS A 96 -1.29 12.73 -19.24
CA LYS A 96 -0.74 12.06 -18.07
C LYS A 96 -0.33 10.64 -18.46
N GLY A 97 0.94 10.30 -18.27
CA GLY A 97 1.41 8.93 -18.43
C GLY A 97 1.05 8.02 -17.24
N PRO A 98 1.18 6.70 -17.40
CA PRO A 98 0.93 5.71 -16.33
C PRO A 98 1.88 5.87 -15.14
N ASP A 99 3.09 6.40 -15.38
CA ASP A 99 4.07 6.77 -14.35
C ASP A 99 3.72 8.10 -13.63
N GLY A 100 2.60 8.73 -13.96
CA GLY A 100 2.19 10.03 -13.42
C GLY A 100 2.89 11.23 -14.07
N GLY A 101 3.81 10.98 -15.03
CA GLY A 101 4.56 12.00 -15.74
C GLY A 101 3.73 12.77 -16.78
N THR A 102 4.32 13.84 -17.32
CA THR A 102 3.70 14.69 -18.35
C THR A 102 4.35 14.43 -19.70
N TYR A 103 3.53 14.11 -20.71
CA TYR A 103 4.00 13.77 -22.05
C TYR A 103 3.32 14.64 -23.09
N ILE A 104 3.99 14.92 -24.21
CA ILE A 104 3.40 15.63 -25.34
C ILE A 104 2.38 14.70 -26.03
N ASP A 105 1.12 15.10 -26.01
CA ASP A 105 0.00 14.41 -26.68
C ASP A 105 -0.10 14.83 -28.15
N ALA A 106 0.02 16.13 -28.40
CA ALA A 106 -0.08 16.69 -29.75
C ALA A 106 0.57 18.05 -29.85
N ILE A 107 0.97 18.37 -31.08
CA ILE A 107 1.53 19.65 -31.47
C ILE A 107 0.55 20.29 -32.46
N ALA A 108 0.16 21.53 -32.19
CA ALA A 108 -0.79 22.26 -33.04
C ALA A 108 -0.06 22.78 -34.30
N PRO A 109 -0.53 22.47 -35.52
CA PRO A 109 0.09 22.95 -36.76
C PRO A 109 0.17 24.49 -36.80
N GLY A 110 1.31 25.03 -37.23
CA GLY A 110 1.58 26.46 -37.31
C GLY A 110 1.82 27.17 -35.97
N SER A 111 1.84 26.44 -34.84
CA SER A 111 2.10 27.01 -33.51
C SER A 111 3.58 27.30 -33.25
N ALA A 112 3.90 27.94 -32.11
CA ALA A 112 5.28 28.17 -31.71
C ALA A 112 6.07 26.86 -31.57
N ALA A 113 5.44 25.82 -31.01
CA ALA A 113 6.04 24.49 -30.91
C ALA A 113 6.24 23.80 -32.27
N ASP A 114 5.29 23.97 -33.20
CA ASP A 114 5.42 23.37 -34.54
C ASP A 114 6.53 24.04 -35.35
N ARG A 115 6.61 25.38 -35.31
CA ARG A 115 7.64 26.16 -36.00
C ARG A 115 9.05 25.92 -35.47
N SER A 116 9.22 25.54 -34.21
CA SER A 116 10.54 25.22 -33.67
C SER A 116 11.09 23.91 -34.23
N GLY A 117 10.22 22.97 -34.63
CA GLY A 117 10.61 21.63 -35.08
C GLY A 117 11.30 20.77 -34.02
N MET A 118 11.37 21.25 -32.77
CA MET A 118 12.12 20.59 -31.69
C MET A 118 11.32 19.50 -30.98
N PHE A 119 9.99 19.57 -31.04
CA PHE A 119 9.11 18.69 -30.26
C PHE A 119 8.69 17.46 -31.06
N THR A 120 8.56 16.34 -30.37
CA THR A 120 7.97 15.12 -30.93
C THR A 120 6.84 14.65 -30.02
N VAL A 121 5.74 14.16 -30.61
CA VAL A 121 4.66 13.54 -29.84
C VAL A 121 5.24 12.37 -29.04
N GLY A 122 4.88 12.27 -27.76
CA GLY A 122 5.44 11.27 -26.84
C GLY A 122 6.65 11.73 -26.03
N ASP A 123 7.27 12.88 -26.33
CA ASP A 123 8.37 13.40 -25.51
C ASP A 123 7.91 13.66 -24.06
N LYS A 124 8.77 13.33 -23.08
CA LYS A 124 8.48 13.44 -21.64
C LYS A 124 9.02 14.75 -21.08
N VAL A 125 8.22 15.49 -20.33
CA VAL A 125 8.69 16.67 -19.59
C VAL A 125 9.42 16.20 -18.33
N ILE A 126 10.72 16.52 -18.20
CA ILE A 126 11.56 16.18 -17.04
C ILE A 126 11.61 17.34 -16.05
N ALA A 127 11.64 18.58 -16.54
CA ALA A 127 11.65 19.77 -15.70
C ALA A 127 10.92 20.93 -16.38
N THR A 128 10.38 21.83 -15.56
CA THR A 128 9.71 23.05 -16.04
C THR A 128 10.06 24.21 -15.13
N SER A 129 10.12 25.40 -15.70
CA SER A 129 10.30 26.63 -14.95
C SER A 129 9.13 26.88 -13.99
N ALA A 130 9.38 27.55 -12.86
CA ALA A 130 8.36 27.93 -11.88
C ALA A 130 7.23 28.81 -12.47
N VAL A 131 6.21 29.23 -11.70
CA VAL A 131 5.21 30.19 -12.23
C VAL A 131 5.83 31.59 -12.40
N PHE A 132 6.74 31.95 -11.51
CA PHE A 132 7.46 33.22 -11.47
C PHE A 132 8.98 32.95 -11.45
N GLY A 133 9.76 33.69 -12.25
CA GLY A 133 11.22 33.52 -12.35
C GLY A 133 11.66 32.48 -13.38
N THR A 134 12.97 32.24 -13.49
CA THR A 134 13.56 31.32 -14.49
C THR A 134 14.05 30.00 -13.89
N GLU A 135 13.82 29.77 -12.59
CA GLU A 135 14.25 28.56 -11.89
C GLU A 135 13.53 27.32 -12.41
N MET A 136 14.32 26.29 -12.75
CA MET A 136 13.84 25.00 -13.26
C MET A 136 13.61 24.02 -12.11
N TRP A 137 12.43 23.41 -12.09
CA TRP A 137 12.04 22.42 -11.09
C TRP A 137 11.70 21.08 -11.76
N PRO A 138 12.04 19.94 -11.13
CA PRO A 138 11.66 18.63 -11.64
C PRO A 138 10.14 18.51 -11.85
N ALA A 139 9.74 18.00 -13.00
CA ALA A 139 8.36 17.74 -13.37
C ALA A 139 7.86 16.46 -12.70
N ALA A 140 7.58 16.54 -11.39
CA ALA A 140 7.24 15.39 -10.55
C ALA A 140 5.91 14.72 -10.94
N GLU A 141 4.81 15.47 -11.01
CA GLU A 141 3.45 14.96 -11.23
C GLU A 141 2.67 15.82 -12.23
N TYR A 142 1.94 15.17 -13.14
CA TYR A 142 1.15 15.80 -14.21
C TYR A 142 0.34 17.02 -13.76
N GLY A 143 -0.34 16.94 -12.63
CA GLY A 143 -1.17 18.05 -12.12
C GLY A 143 -0.35 19.31 -11.80
N ARG A 144 0.82 19.13 -11.15
CA ARG A 144 1.69 20.25 -10.74
C ARG A 144 2.37 20.86 -11.95
N THR A 145 2.90 20.02 -12.84
CA THR A 145 3.54 20.45 -14.10
C THR A 145 2.54 21.21 -15.00
N MET A 146 1.30 20.72 -15.13
CA MET A 146 0.29 21.42 -15.91
C MET A 146 -0.15 22.73 -15.27
N TYR A 147 -0.19 22.82 -13.94
CA TYR A 147 -0.49 24.08 -13.25
C TYR A 147 0.57 25.14 -13.57
N THR A 148 1.86 24.80 -13.46
CA THR A 148 2.95 25.76 -13.75
C THR A 148 2.92 26.20 -15.21
N ILE A 149 2.79 25.27 -16.16
CA ILE A 149 2.72 25.57 -17.60
C ILE A 149 1.55 26.52 -17.92
N ARG A 150 0.35 26.25 -17.37
CA ARG A 150 -0.85 27.07 -17.64
C ARG A 150 -0.73 28.47 -17.04
N GLN A 151 -0.31 28.56 -15.78
CA GLN A 151 -0.25 29.82 -15.03
C GLN A 151 1.01 30.64 -15.30
N ARG A 152 1.99 30.10 -16.05
CA ARG A 152 3.25 30.75 -16.38
C ARG A 152 3.06 32.16 -16.95
N ILE A 153 3.78 33.13 -16.40
CA ILE A 153 3.86 34.50 -16.90
C ILE A 153 5.24 34.66 -17.54
N GLY A 154 5.28 35.03 -18.83
CA GLY A 154 6.52 35.09 -19.61
C GLY A 154 6.84 33.78 -20.36
N PRO A 155 8.06 33.65 -20.91
CA PRO A 155 8.47 32.47 -21.66
C PRO A 155 8.56 31.24 -20.75
N LEU A 156 8.15 30.10 -21.28
CA LEU A 156 8.16 28.80 -20.61
C LEU A 156 9.46 28.08 -20.94
N LEU A 157 10.26 27.81 -19.92
CA LEU A 157 11.44 26.97 -20.05
C LEU A 157 11.07 25.54 -19.64
N MET A 158 11.44 24.57 -20.47
CA MET A 158 11.23 23.15 -20.20
C MET A 158 12.46 22.36 -20.58
N LYS A 159 12.71 21.29 -19.83
CA LYS A 159 13.64 20.24 -20.17
C LYS A 159 12.84 18.98 -20.47
N LEU A 160 13.03 18.40 -21.65
CA LEU A 160 12.30 17.24 -22.12
C LEU A 160 13.24 16.08 -22.48
N GLN A 161 12.71 14.87 -22.43
CA GLN A 161 13.37 13.66 -22.90
C GLN A 161 12.75 13.22 -24.23
N LYS A 162 13.59 12.96 -25.24
CA LYS A 162 13.17 12.38 -26.51
C LYS A 162 12.67 10.95 -26.32
N ARG A 163 11.54 10.63 -26.98
CA ARG A 163 10.93 9.28 -26.93
C ARG A 163 10.50 8.75 -28.30
N ASP A 164 11.01 9.32 -29.39
CA ASP A 164 10.84 8.84 -30.77
C ASP A 164 9.38 8.55 -31.18
N GLY A 165 8.43 9.40 -30.80
CA GLY A 165 7.02 9.19 -31.17
C GLY A 165 6.26 8.20 -30.30
N LYS A 166 6.92 7.54 -29.33
CA LYS A 166 6.29 6.56 -28.44
C LYS A 166 5.63 7.28 -27.29
N LEU A 167 4.31 7.49 -27.41
CA LEU A 167 3.48 7.75 -26.23
C LEU A 167 3.75 6.64 -25.19
N PRO A 168 3.77 6.98 -23.89
CA PRO A 168 3.90 5.95 -22.88
C PRO A 168 2.78 4.94 -23.15
N ASP A 169 3.15 3.66 -23.25
CA ASP A 169 2.18 2.59 -23.47
C ASP A 169 1.04 2.83 -22.48
N ALA A 170 -0.21 2.71 -22.96
CA ALA A 170 -1.36 2.77 -22.09
C ALA A 170 -1.35 1.49 -21.26
N GLY A 171 -0.38 1.41 -20.34
CA GLY A 171 -0.22 0.33 -19.40
C GLY A 171 -1.54 0.13 -18.69
N GLU A 172 -1.78 -1.11 -18.26
CA GLU A 172 -3.00 -1.48 -17.58
C GLU A 172 -3.35 -0.42 -16.54
N LEU A 173 -4.47 0.27 -16.76
CA LEU A 173 -4.98 1.26 -15.82
C LEU A 173 -5.01 0.62 -14.44
N THR A 174 -4.43 1.30 -13.45
CA THR A 174 -4.47 0.79 -12.09
C THR A 174 -5.93 0.59 -11.66
N GLU A 175 -6.22 -0.38 -10.81
CA GLU A 175 -7.59 -0.62 -10.30
C GLU A 175 -8.24 0.68 -9.80
N LYS A 176 -7.45 1.54 -9.15
CA LYS A 176 -7.86 2.85 -8.65
C LYS A 176 -8.29 3.81 -9.76
N GLU A 177 -7.62 3.80 -10.91
CA GLU A 177 -7.93 4.64 -12.06
C GLU A 177 -9.15 4.14 -12.82
N ILE A 178 -9.31 2.81 -12.95
CA ILE A 178 -10.53 2.20 -13.51
C ILE A 178 -11.73 2.60 -12.66
N ILE A 179 -11.63 2.42 -11.33
CA ILE A 179 -12.70 2.79 -10.39
C ILE A 179 -12.99 4.29 -10.45
N ARG A 180 -11.96 5.14 -10.55
CA ARG A 180 -12.13 6.61 -10.63
C ARG A 180 -12.79 7.01 -11.94
N ALA A 181 -12.35 6.46 -13.07
CA ALA A 181 -12.91 6.76 -14.38
C ALA A 181 -14.38 6.34 -14.46
N GLU A 182 -14.74 5.16 -13.95
CA GLU A 182 -16.14 4.69 -13.94
C GLU A 182 -17.03 5.49 -12.99
N ARG A 183 -16.54 5.86 -11.80
CA ARG A 183 -17.27 6.78 -10.91
C ARG A 183 -17.54 8.13 -11.57
N ASN A 184 -16.54 8.68 -12.26
CA ASN A 184 -16.69 9.93 -12.99
C ASN A 184 -17.66 9.81 -14.18
N ALA A 185 -17.75 8.63 -14.79
CA ALA A 185 -18.67 8.34 -15.88
C ALA A 185 -20.12 8.09 -15.42
N GLY A 186 -20.37 7.95 -14.12
CA GLY A 186 -21.71 7.74 -13.56
C GLY A 186 -22.31 6.35 -13.80
N PHE A 187 -21.51 5.38 -14.29
CA PHE A 187 -21.92 4.00 -14.51
C PHE A 187 -20.90 3.03 -13.90
N ILE A 188 -21.37 2.04 -13.14
CA ILE A 188 -20.54 0.97 -12.58
C ILE A 188 -20.57 -0.20 -13.55
N SER A 189 -19.44 -0.47 -14.21
CA SER A 189 -19.33 -1.58 -15.15
C SER A 189 -19.08 -2.91 -14.43
N ASP A 190 -19.22 -4.02 -15.17
CA ASP A 190 -18.84 -5.34 -14.67
C ASP A 190 -17.36 -5.45 -14.32
N ARG A 191 -16.50 -4.58 -14.88
CA ARG A 191 -15.07 -4.54 -14.57
C ARG A 191 -14.80 -4.11 -13.14
N VAL A 192 -15.46 -3.05 -12.64
CA VAL A 192 -15.34 -2.64 -11.23
C VAL A 192 -15.90 -3.70 -10.29
N ARG A 193 -16.98 -4.39 -10.67
CA ARG A 193 -17.51 -5.52 -9.88
C ARG A 193 -16.49 -6.66 -9.78
N GLN A 194 -15.82 -7.00 -10.88
CA GLN A 194 -14.76 -8.02 -10.90
C GLN A 194 -13.58 -7.61 -10.01
N ILE A 195 -13.12 -6.35 -10.10
CA ILE A 195 -12.05 -5.82 -9.26
C ILE A 195 -12.43 -5.89 -7.77
N GLN A 196 -13.66 -5.50 -7.42
CA GLN A 196 -14.15 -5.59 -6.04
C GLN A 196 -14.21 -7.04 -5.55
N MET A 197 -14.69 -7.96 -6.41
CA MET A 197 -14.77 -9.38 -6.09
C MET A 197 -13.37 -9.98 -5.90
N GLN A 198 -12.41 -9.66 -6.77
CA GLN A 198 -11.02 -10.12 -6.63
C GLN A 198 -10.36 -9.57 -5.36
N ASN A 199 -10.54 -8.29 -5.06
CA ASN A 199 -10.03 -7.69 -3.82
C ASN A 199 -10.65 -8.32 -2.57
N TYR A 200 -11.95 -8.62 -2.60
CA TYR A 200 -12.64 -9.34 -1.54
C TYR A 200 -12.05 -10.75 -1.35
N LEU A 201 -11.90 -11.51 -2.44
CA LEU A 201 -11.33 -12.86 -2.39
C LEU A 201 -9.89 -12.84 -1.87
N ARG A 202 -9.05 -11.92 -2.36
CA ARG A 202 -7.67 -11.75 -1.88
C ARG A 202 -7.62 -11.41 -0.39
N LYS A 203 -8.45 -10.48 0.10
CA LYS A 203 -8.51 -10.15 1.53
C LYS A 203 -8.95 -11.35 2.36
N LYS A 204 -9.94 -12.11 1.87
CA LYS A 204 -10.45 -13.32 2.53
C LYS A 204 -9.37 -14.42 2.61
N GLU A 205 -8.69 -14.70 1.50
CA GLU A 205 -7.61 -15.69 1.42
C GLU A 205 -6.43 -15.32 2.35
N GLN A 206 -6.04 -14.04 2.37
CA GLN A 206 -5.00 -13.57 3.31
C GLN A 206 -5.41 -13.76 4.77
N LYS A 207 -6.67 -13.48 5.12
CA LYS A 207 -7.18 -13.72 6.48
C LYS A 207 -7.16 -15.20 6.84
N GLU A 208 -7.59 -16.06 5.93
CA GLU A 208 -7.56 -17.52 6.12
C GLU A 208 -6.12 -18.04 6.28
N ARG A 209 -5.19 -17.54 5.48
CA ARG A 209 -3.76 -17.87 5.60
C ARG A 209 -3.21 -17.49 6.97
N ARG A 210 -3.45 -16.26 7.43
CA ARG A 210 -3.03 -15.81 8.77
C ARG A 210 -3.62 -16.68 9.88
N GLN A 211 -4.89 -17.06 9.78
CA GLN A 211 -5.52 -17.96 10.75
C GLN A 211 -4.88 -19.35 10.75
N ASN A 212 -4.49 -19.86 9.59
CA ASN A 212 -3.80 -21.14 9.47
C ASN A 212 -2.39 -21.06 10.06
N ASP A 213 -1.63 -20.01 9.75
CA ASP A 213 -0.29 -19.77 10.30
C ASP A 213 -0.34 -19.62 11.83
N LEU A 214 -1.31 -18.86 12.36
CA LEU A 214 -1.52 -18.73 13.81
C LEU A 214 -1.84 -20.09 14.46
N ARG A 215 -2.70 -20.90 13.84
CA ARG A 215 -3.05 -22.24 14.36
C ARG A 215 -1.84 -23.18 14.35
N GLU A 216 -1.04 -23.13 13.28
CA GLU A 216 0.17 -23.93 13.15
C GLU A 216 1.22 -23.52 14.18
N GLY A 217 1.45 -22.22 14.34
CA GLY A 217 2.34 -21.66 15.38
C GLY A 217 1.93 -22.12 16.78
N LEU A 218 0.63 -22.07 17.12
CA LEU A 218 0.13 -22.56 18.41
C LEU A 218 0.33 -24.07 18.60
N LYS A 219 0.31 -24.86 17.52
CA LYS A 219 0.61 -26.29 17.58
C LYS A 219 2.09 -26.54 17.85
N LEU A 220 2.96 -25.88 17.08
CA LEU A 220 4.42 -25.96 17.24
C LEU A 220 4.86 -25.50 18.64
N TYR A 221 4.23 -24.45 19.16
CA TYR A 221 4.45 -23.95 20.50
C TYR A 221 4.17 -25.02 21.56
N LYS A 222 3.02 -25.71 21.45
CA LYS A 222 2.65 -26.81 22.37
C LYS A 222 3.60 -28.00 22.29
N ASP A 223 4.19 -28.22 21.11
CA ASP A 223 5.19 -29.26 20.89
C ASP A 223 6.60 -28.85 21.39
N GLY A 224 6.75 -27.64 21.96
CA GLY A 224 8.01 -27.11 22.48
C GLY A 224 8.98 -26.59 21.42
N LYS A 225 8.53 -26.48 20.17
CA LYS A 225 9.31 -25.99 19.02
C LYS A 225 9.13 -24.47 18.90
N TYR A 226 9.73 -23.72 19.83
CA TYR A 226 9.45 -22.29 19.97
C TYR A 226 9.99 -21.45 18.81
N GLU A 227 11.13 -21.82 18.22
CA GLU A 227 11.69 -21.15 17.03
C GLU A 227 10.80 -21.35 15.79
N GLU A 228 10.31 -22.57 15.56
CA GLU A 228 9.37 -22.86 14.47
C GLU A 228 8.02 -22.15 14.68
N ALA A 229 7.56 -22.08 15.94
CA ALA A 229 6.34 -21.34 16.29
C ALA A 229 6.50 -19.84 16.05
N LEU A 230 7.66 -19.28 16.41
CA LEU A 230 8.00 -17.87 16.22
C LEU A 230 7.93 -17.49 14.74
N GLU A 231 8.49 -18.30 13.84
CA GLU A 231 8.41 -18.07 12.38
C GLU A 231 6.96 -17.93 11.89
N LYS A 232 6.05 -18.78 12.39
CA LYS A 232 4.63 -18.73 12.02
C LYS A 232 3.95 -17.48 12.54
N PHE A 233 4.20 -17.09 13.80
CA PHE A 233 3.61 -15.88 14.36
C PHE A 233 4.16 -14.61 13.70
N GLU A 234 5.46 -14.54 13.38
CA GLU A 234 6.05 -13.44 12.62
C GLU A 234 5.49 -13.36 11.19
N SER A 235 5.18 -14.51 10.56
CA SER A 235 4.48 -14.54 9.26
C SER A 235 3.10 -13.86 9.32
N VAL A 236 2.38 -14.07 10.43
CA VAL A 236 1.09 -13.39 10.67
C VAL A 236 1.31 -11.88 10.78
N LEU A 237 2.29 -11.43 11.56
CA LEU A 237 2.59 -10.00 11.74
C LEU A 237 3.07 -9.33 10.45
N GLY A 238 3.89 -10.02 9.65
CA GLY A 238 4.40 -9.55 8.37
C GLY A 238 3.33 -9.41 7.27
N SER A 239 2.17 -10.05 7.43
CA SER A 239 1.08 -10.01 6.46
C SER A 239 -0.01 -8.97 6.77
N LYS A 240 0.35 -7.94 7.56
CA LYS A 240 -0.50 -6.79 7.93
C LYS A 240 -1.87 -7.21 8.49
N PRO A 241 -1.88 -7.88 9.66
CA PRO A 241 -3.10 -8.34 10.30
C PRO A 241 -4.00 -7.18 10.74
N GLU A 242 -5.26 -7.51 11.05
CA GLU A 242 -6.14 -6.59 11.80
C GLU A 242 -5.62 -6.49 13.25
N ALA A 243 -5.98 -5.43 13.99
CA ALA A 243 -5.37 -5.14 15.30
C ALA A 243 -5.56 -6.27 16.33
N ASP A 244 -6.71 -6.94 16.28
CA ASP A 244 -7.05 -8.13 17.08
C ASP A 244 -6.16 -9.34 16.74
N GLU A 245 -5.90 -9.57 15.45
CA GLU A 245 -5.00 -10.63 15.00
C GLU A 245 -3.54 -10.30 15.37
N ALA A 246 -3.15 -9.02 15.26
CA ALA A 246 -1.82 -8.54 15.60
C ALA A 246 -1.53 -8.69 17.09
N SER A 247 -2.46 -8.27 17.96
CA SER A 247 -2.29 -8.31 19.41
C SER A 247 -2.12 -9.75 19.92
N VAL A 248 -2.90 -10.69 19.38
CA VAL A 248 -2.79 -12.12 19.69
C VAL A 248 -1.48 -12.72 19.17
N ALA A 249 -1.07 -12.39 17.94
CA ALA A 249 0.18 -12.89 17.38
C ALA A 249 1.40 -12.37 18.16
N SER A 250 1.46 -11.07 18.45
CA SER A 250 2.54 -10.45 19.24
C SER A 250 2.62 -11.02 20.67
N TYR A 251 1.47 -11.29 21.31
CA TYR A 251 1.47 -11.97 22.62
C TYR A 251 2.12 -13.35 22.56
N ASN A 252 1.77 -14.15 21.55
CA ASN A 252 2.37 -15.46 21.36
C ASN A 252 3.87 -15.39 21.02
N VAL A 253 4.29 -14.37 20.25
CA VAL A 253 5.71 -14.06 20.02
C VAL A 253 6.43 -13.77 21.34
N ALA A 254 5.84 -12.96 22.23
CA ALA A 254 6.41 -12.69 23.55
C ALA A 254 6.55 -13.98 24.38
N CYS A 255 5.56 -14.86 24.35
CA CYS A 255 5.65 -16.19 24.99
C CYS A 255 6.77 -17.05 24.40
N CYS A 256 6.99 -17.04 23.07
CA CYS A 256 8.13 -17.73 22.44
C CYS A 256 9.46 -17.17 22.94
N TYR A 257 9.67 -15.85 22.85
CA TYR A 257 10.91 -15.22 23.28
C TYR A 257 11.19 -15.43 24.77
N SER A 258 10.15 -15.42 25.59
CA SER A 258 10.25 -15.78 27.01
C SER A 258 10.81 -17.19 27.18
N LYS A 259 10.25 -18.20 26.50
CA LYS A 259 10.72 -19.60 26.57
C LYS A 259 12.15 -19.77 26.04
N LEU A 260 12.53 -18.96 25.05
CA LEU A 260 13.89 -18.91 24.49
C LEU A 260 14.86 -18.06 25.31
N ASN A 261 14.42 -17.48 26.43
CA ASN A 261 15.19 -16.61 27.31
C ASN A 261 15.75 -15.36 26.60
N GLN A 262 15.06 -14.89 25.56
CA GLN A 262 15.37 -13.67 24.82
C GLN A 262 14.57 -12.50 25.39
N ILE A 263 15.00 -12.02 26.56
CA ILE A 263 14.22 -11.10 27.40
C ILE A 263 13.85 -9.80 26.65
N GLN A 264 14.83 -9.12 26.03
CA GLN A 264 14.59 -7.84 25.37
C GLN A 264 13.56 -7.95 24.23
N ALA A 265 13.70 -8.98 23.40
CA ALA A 265 12.78 -9.24 22.29
C ALA A 265 11.38 -9.59 22.80
N GLY A 266 11.29 -10.37 23.87
CA GLY A 266 10.02 -10.72 24.51
C GLY A 266 9.30 -9.52 25.13
N ILE A 267 10.01 -8.62 25.80
CA ILE A 267 9.43 -7.38 26.36
C ILE A 267 8.93 -6.47 25.23
N SER A 268 9.71 -6.31 24.16
CA SER A 268 9.28 -5.53 22.98
C SER A 268 8.01 -6.12 22.35
N ALA A 269 7.97 -7.45 22.15
CA ALA A 269 6.79 -8.11 21.57
C ALA A 269 5.56 -8.03 22.49
N LEU A 270 5.77 -8.08 23.81
CA LEU A 270 4.69 -7.92 24.78
C LEU A 270 4.13 -6.50 24.76
N GLU A 271 4.98 -5.48 24.66
CA GLU A 271 4.56 -4.11 24.45
C GLU A 271 3.76 -3.96 23.16
N ASP A 272 4.24 -4.52 22.04
CA ASP A 272 3.52 -4.50 20.76
C ASP A 272 2.14 -5.14 20.87
N ALA A 273 2.01 -6.24 21.62
CA ALA A 273 0.72 -6.88 21.88
C ALA A 273 -0.25 -5.93 22.60
N MET A 274 0.24 -5.25 23.65
CA MET A 274 -0.57 -4.32 24.44
C MET A 274 -0.94 -3.06 23.64
N VAL A 275 -0.02 -2.51 22.84
CA VAL A 275 -0.29 -1.39 21.92
C VAL A 275 -1.32 -1.77 20.86
N ALA A 276 -1.27 -3.01 20.35
CA ALA A 276 -2.24 -3.53 19.39
C ALA A 276 -3.62 -3.82 20.01
N GLY A 277 -3.76 -3.71 21.34
CA GLY A 277 -5.03 -3.83 22.06
C GLY A 277 -5.21 -5.14 22.83
N TYR A 278 -4.13 -5.86 23.15
CA TYR A 278 -4.22 -6.99 24.08
C TYR A 278 -4.52 -6.48 25.50
N ASP A 279 -5.68 -6.85 26.04
CA ASP A 279 -6.23 -6.28 27.27
C ASP A 279 -6.31 -7.26 28.45
N ASP A 280 -5.93 -8.53 28.25
CA ASP A 280 -5.88 -9.53 29.33
C ASP A 280 -4.60 -9.41 30.18
N PHE A 281 -4.46 -8.27 30.85
CA PHE A 281 -3.34 -7.98 31.74
C PHE A 281 -3.28 -8.90 32.96
N LYS A 282 -4.39 -9.57 33.32
CA LYS A 282 -4.40 -10.56 34.38
C LYS A 282 -3.64 -11.81 33.94
N THR A 283 -3.84 -12.22 32.69
CA THR A 283 -3.08 -13.33 32.09
C THR A 283 -1.61 -12.95 31.97
N ILE A 284 -1.26 -11.75 31.46
CA ILE A 284 0.16 -11.30 31.36
C ILE A 284 0.92 -11.45 32.68
N ARG A 285 0.32 -11.07 33.81
CA ARG A 285 0.97 -11.11 35.13
C ARG A 285 1.16 -12.52 35.71
N ASN A 286 0.34 -13.48 35.29
CA ASN A 286 0.31 -14.82 35.88
C ASN A 286 0.77 -15.91 34.90
N ASP A 287 0.94 -15.60 33.62
CA ASP A 287 1.27 -16.59 32.60
C ASP A 287 2.62 -17.27 32.92
N PRO A 288 2.65 -18.61 33.10
CA PRO A 288 3.90 -19.35 33.26
C PRO A 288 4.81 -19.26 32.03
N ASP A 289 4.26 -19.02 30.84
CA ASP A 289 5.02 -18.89 29.61
C ASP A 289 5.81 -17.59 29.58
N LEU A 290 5.32 -16.55 30.25
CA LEU A 290 6.01 -15.26 30.43
C LEU A 290 6.91 -15.22 31.68
N ALA A 291 7.13 -16.34 32.37
CA ALA A 291 7.87 -16.34 33.65
C ALA A 291 9.27 -15.70 33.55
N ASN A 292 10.00 -15.92 32.46
CA ASN A 292 11.33 -15.34 32.26
C ASN A 292 11.25 -13.81 32.05
N LEU A 293 10.25 -13.33 31.31
CA LEU A 293 10.02 -11.90 31.15
C LEU A 293 9.57 -11.26 32.47
N ARG A 294 8.67 -11.91 33.23
CA ARG A 294 8.21 -11.42 34.53
C ARG A 294 9.33 -11.30 35.57
N ALA A 295 10.38 -12.09 35.44
CA ALA A 295 11.56 -12.01 36.30
C ALA A 295 12.51 -10.86 35.93
N SER A 296 12.33 -10.23 34.76
CA SER A 296 13.15 -9.12 34.28
C SER A 296 12.80 -7.79 34.93
N GLU A 297 13.78 -6.90 35.04
CA GLU A 297 13.59 -5.55 35.60
C GLU A 297 12.73 -4.65 34.71
N GLU A 298 12.58 -4.98 33.42
CA GLU A 298 11.81 -4.20 32.43
C GLU A 298 10.31 -4.48 32.45
N PHE A 299 9.88 -5.60 33.05
CA PHE A 299 8.48 -6.01 33.05
C PHE A 299 7.60 -5.08 33.89
N GLU A 300 8.01 -4.75 35.11
CA GLU A 300 7.24 -3.87 36.00
C GLU A 300 7.05 -2.44 35.42
N PRO A 301 8.09 -1.78 34.88
CA PRO A 301 7.94 -0.53 34.14
C PRO A 301 6.95 -0.61 32.97
N LEU A 302 7.01 -1.69 32.18
CA LEU A 302 6.09 -1.91 31.07
C LEU A 302 4.65 -2.01 31.58
N MET A 303 4.39 -2.83 32.59
CA MET A 303 3.04 -2.99 33.15
C MET A 303 2.49 -1.68 33.72
N LYS A 304 3.32 -0.92 34.45
CA LYS A 304 2.93 0.37 35.03
C LYS A 304 2.51 1.39 33.96
N LYS A 305 3.21 1.42 32.82
CA LYS A 305 2.86 2.30 31.68
C LYS A 305 1.41 2.08 31.22
N PHE A 306 0.99 0.82 31.12
CA PHE A 306 -0.36 0.50 30.66
C PHE A 306 -1.42 0.57 31.77
N ASP A 307 -1.06 0.25 33.01
CA ASP A 307 -1.96 0.44 34.16
C ASP A 307 -2.32 1.92 34.36
N GLU A 308 -1.35 2.82 34.30
CA GLU A 308 -1.57 4.27 34.42
C GLU A 308 -2.41 4.80 33.26
N SER A 309 -2.16 4.34 32.03
CA SER A 309 -2.94 4.74 30.85
C SER A 309 -4.43 4.36 30.98
N PHE A 310 -4.71 3.14 31.46
CA PHE A 310 -6.08 2.66 31.69
C PHE A 310 -6.76 3.41 32.84
N ILE A 311 -6.03 3.66 33.94
CA ILE A 311 -6.56 4.45 35.07
C ILE A 311 -6.88 5.87 34.61
N ASN A 312 -6.02 6.49 33.80
CA ASN A 312 -6.23 7.85 33.32
C ASN A 312 -7.41 7.95 32.35
N GLU A 313 -7.53 7.05 31.38
CA GLU A 313 -8.69 7.03 30.48
C GLU A 313 -10.00 6.76 31.23
N ASN A 314 -10.02 5.79 32.15
CA ASN A 314 -11.21 5.50 32.95
C ASN A 314 -11.57 6.63 33.92
N ALA A 315 -10.59 7.25 34.56
CA ALA A 315 -10.81 8.40 35.43
C ALA A 315 -11.34 9.61 34.63
N ILE A 316 -10.77 9.90 33.47
CA ILE A 316 -11.24 10.97 32.57
C ILE A 316 -12.66 10.67 32.08
N ASN A 317 -12.96 9.43 31.68
CA ASN A 317 -14.27 9.04 31.20
C ASN A 317 -15.32 9.04 32.33
N ALA A 318 -14.96 8.62 33.55
CA ALA A 318 -15.82 8.70 34.72
C ALA A 318 -16.12 10.15 35.11
N ILE A 319 -15.12 11.04 35.10
CA ILE A 319 -15.30 12.49 35.31
C ILE A 319 -16.22 13.07 34.22
N LYS A 320 -15.95 12.80 32.94
CA LYS A 320 -16.81 13.25 31.84
C LYS A 320 -18.26 12.76 31.98
N SER A 321 -18.47 11.51 32.41
CA SER A 321 -19.81 10.99 32.67
C SER A 321 -20.48 11.66 33.88
N LEU A 322 -19.72 11.96 34.93
CA LEU A 322 -20.23 12.63 36.13
C LEU A 322 -20.62 14.09 35.84
N PHE A 323 -19.83 14.80 35.04
CA PHE A 323 -20.11 16.19 34.65
C PHE A 323 -21.07 16.31 33.46
N GLY A 324 -21.21 15.28 32.62
CA GLY A 324 -22.19 15.23 31.53
C GLY A 324 -23.64 15.10 32.00
N ILE A 325 -23.87 14.66 33.23
CA ILE A 325 -25.20 14.58 33.86
C ILE A 325 -25.71 15.98 34.29
N PHE A 326 -24.81 16.95 34.50
CA PHE A 326 -25.17 18.31 34.95
C PHE A 326 -25.41 19.33 33.82
N ASN A 327 -25.26 18.94 32.55
CA ASN A 327 -25.45 19.84 31.40
C ASN A 327 -26.62 19.40 30.52
N LYS A 328 -27.75 19.01 31.13
CA LYS A 328 -28.96 18.70 30.40
C LYS A 328 -30.14 19.51 30.94
N ASP A 329 -30.09 20.81 30.65
CA ASP A 329 -31.25 21.70 30.63
C ASP A 329 -31.39 22.30 29.23
#